data_AF-A0A5E3X826-F1
#
_entry.id   AF-A0A5E3X826-F1
#
_cell.length_a   1.000
_cell.length_b   1.000
_cell.length_c   1.000
_cell.angle_alpha   90.00
_cell.angle_beta   90.00
_cell.angle_gamma   90.00
#
_symmetry.space_group_name_H-M   'P 1'
#
loop_
_entity.id
_entity.type
_entity.pdbx_description
1 polymer ?
#
loop_
_entity_poly.entity_id
_entity_poly.type
_entity_poly.pdbx_seq_one_letter_code
_entity_poly.pdbx_strand_id
1 'polypeptide(L)'
;MTAEPNYRSIKLSAFPELPSDEKLSNNTYRAYDLVKGSYSLAVRLLNQDDASALQLRMLAHRLKDDTWPLLAALSDDLDNEEWTEAAALRLGGAIVQLRLAGDQKQGSECASYAVSLPSDG
;
A
#
# COMPACT_ATOMS: atom_id res chain seq x y z
N MET A 1 18.08 19.60 -13.78
CA MET A 1 17.81 19.20 -12.38
C MET A 1 16.44 18.52 -12.36
N THR A 2 16.40 17.20 -12.54
CA THR A 2 15.17 16.41 -12.40
C THR A 2 14.86 16.33 -10.91
N ALA A 3 13.75 16.95 -10.48
CA ALA A 3 13.31 16.89 -9.10
C ALA A 3 13.18 15.42 -8.69
N GLU A 4 13.87 15.03 -7.61
CA GLU A 4 13.72 13.71 -7.02
C GLU A 4 12.24 13.46 -6.71
N PRO A 5 11.71 12.27 -7.04
CA PRO A 5 10.29 12.05 -6.97
C PRO A 5 9.84 12.00 -5.51
N ASN A 6 8.98 12.95 -5.15
CA ASN A 6 8.55 13.25 -3.78
C ASN A 6 7.46 12.27 -3.27
N TYR A 7 7.53 10.98 -3.61
CA TYR A 7 6.60 9.95 -3.11
C TYR A 7 7.13 9.21 -1.88
N ARG A 8 8.43 9.34 -1.58
CA ARG A 8 9.10 8.71 -0.44
C ARG A 8 9.01 9.50 0.87
N SER A 9 8.35 10.65 0.84
CA SER A 9 8.34 11.60 1.96
C SER A 9 7.42 11.18 3.10
N ILE A 10 6.50 10.23 2.89
CA ILE A 10 5.60 9.77 3.95
C ILE A 10 6.22 8.57 4.66
N LYS A 11 6.74 8.80 5.88
CA LYS A 11 7.08 7.71 6.80
C LYS A 11 5.82 6.94 7.15
N LEU A 12 5.59 5.84 6.44
CA LEU A 12 4.59 4.85 6.82
C LEU A 12 5.04 4.22 8.14
N SER A 13 4.30 4.52 9.22
CA SER A 13 4.55 3.93 10.54
C SER A 13 4.21 2.44 10.54
N ALA A 14 4.63 1.70 11.57
CA ALA A 14 4.25 0.30 11.70
C ALA A 14 2.72 0.12 11.69
N PHE A 15 2.28 -1.01 11.15
CA PHE A 15 0.88 -1.44 11.27
C PHE A 15 0.55 -1.67 12.76
N PRO A 16 -0.64 -1.32 13.26
CA PRO A 16 -0.98 -1.52 14.66
C PRO A 16 -0.87 -2.99 15.07
N GLU A 17 -0.39 -3.25 16.27
CA GLU A 17 -0.40 -4.59 16.88
C GLU A 17 -1.81 -4.94 17.37
N LEU A 18 -2.13 -6.23 17.44
CA LEU A 18 -3.41 -6.67 18.01
C LEU A 18 -3.50 -6.30 19.50
N PRO A 19 -4.71 -5.97 20.01
CA PRO A 19 -4.92 -5.73 21.43
C PRO A 19 -4.53 -6.96 22.25
N SER A 20 -3.80 -6.74 23.35
CA SER A 20 -3.09 -7.78 24.11
C SER A 20 -3.99 -8.60 25.04
N ASP A 21 -5.18 -8.09 25.35
CA ASP A 21 -6.00 -8.58 26.46
C ASP A 21 -7.07 -9.60 26.05
N GLU A 22 -7.17 -9.94 24.77
CA GLU A 22 -8.22 -10.81 24.26
C GLU A 22 -7.70 -12.17 23.79
N LYS A 23 -8.40 -13.23 24.21
CA LYS A 23 -8.26 -14.56 23.58
C LYS A 23 -8.93 -14.53 22.22
N LEU A 24 -8.23 -13.97 21.24
CA LEU A 24 -8.68 -13.88 19.86
C LEU A 24 -8.71 -15.27 19.21
N SER A 25 -9.58 -15.42 18.22
CA SER A 25 -9.68 -16.67 17.47
C SER A 25 -8.44 -16.87 16.56
N ASN A 26 -8.14 -18.12 16.21
CA ASN A 26 -7.10 -18.41 15.22
C ASN A 26 -7.39 -17.75 13.86
N ASN A 27 -8.66 -17.54 13.51
CA ASN A 27 -9.05 -16.88 12.27
C ASN A 27 -8.73 -15.38 12.33
N THR A 28 -8.94 -14.74 13.48
CA THR A 28 -8.59 -13.35 13.76
C THR A 28 -7.08 -13.13 13.59
N TYR A 29 -6.25 -13.99 14.18
CA TYR A 29 -4.79 -13.92 14.00
C TYR A 29 -4.37 -14.10 12.54
N ARG A 30 -4.95 -15.06 11.82
CA ARG A 30 -4.63 -15.28 10.41
C ARG A 30 -5.06 -14.10 9.53
N ALA A 31 -6.25 -13.54 9.78
CA ALA A 31 -6.73 -12.36 9.07
C ALA A 31 -5.78 -11.17 9.32
N TYR A 32 -5.40 -10.96 10.58
CA TYR A 32 -4.42 -9.95 10.97
C TYR A 32 -3.08 -10.13 10.25
N ASP A 33 -2.51 -11.33 10.25
CA ASP A 33 -1.23 -11.62 9.61
C ASP A 33 -1.27 -11.35 8.10
N LEU A 34 -2.39 -11.69 7.45
CA LEU A 34 -2.60 -11.40 6.03
C LEU A 34 -2.68 -9.88 5.78
N VAL A 35 -3.44 -9.14 6.58
CA VAL A 35 -3.55 -7.68 6.46
C VAL A 35 -2.19 -7.01 6.70
N LYS A 36 -1.52 -7.35 7.82
CA LYS A 36 -0.20 -6.85 8.19
C LYS A 36 0.86 -7.20 7.14
N GLY A 37 0.82 -8.42 6.62
CA GLY A 37 1.74 -8.89 5.57
C GLY A 37 1.57 -8.11 4.27
N SER A 38 0.32 -7.92 3.83
CA SER A 38 -0.02 -7.12 2.65
C SER A 38 0.38 -5.65 2.80
N TYR A 39 0.12 -5.05 3.98
CA TYR A 39 0.60 -3.71 4.30
C TYR A 39 2.13 -3.61 4.26
N SER A 40 2.83 -4.57 4.87
CA SER A 40 4.30 -4.60 4.90
C SER A 40 4.90 -4.79 3.49
N LEU A 41 4.23 -5.53 2.62
CA LEU A 41 4.60 -5.63 1.20
C LEU A 41 4.46 -4.28 0.50
N ALA A 42 3.37 -3.54 0.75
CA ALA A 42 3.16 -2.21 0.18
C ALA A 42 4.21 -1.21 0.62
N VAL A 43 4.54 -1.18 1.91
CA VAL A 43 5.62 -0.34 2.46
C VAL A 43 6.95 -0.69 1.79
N ARG A 44 7.27 -1.98 1.63
CA ARG A 44 8.50 -2.39 0.94
C ARG A 44 8.54 -1.93 -0.51
N LEU A 45 7.45 -2.15 -1.25
CA LEU A 45 7.36 -1.79 -2.67
C LEU A 45 7.47 -0.26 -2.88
N LEU A 46 6.87 0.54 -1.99
CA LEU A 46 6.99 2.01 -2.02
C LEU A 46 8.43 2.51 -1.77
N ASN A 47 9.22 1.73 -1.02
CA ASN A 47 10.63 2.03 -0.74
C ASN A 47 11.58 1.47 -1.80
N GLN A 48 11.11 0.69 -2.77
CA GLN A 48 11.92 0.16 -3.86
C GLN A 48 12.00 1.16 -5.02
N ASP A 49 13.22 1.44 -5.50
CA ASP A 49 13.48 2.36 -6.62
C ASP A 49 13.00 1.79 -7.96
N ASP A 50 13.09 0.46 -8.11
CA ASP A 50 12.88 -0.28 -9.35
C ASP A 50 11.44 -0.77 -9.56
N ALA A 51 10.56 -0.63 -8.56
CA ALA A 51 9.15 -1.09 -8.65
C ALA A 51 8.39 -0.40 -9.80
N SER A 52 7.98 -1.13 -10.83
CA SER A 52 7.30 -0.58 -12.01
C SER A 52 5.96 0.09 -11.69
N ALA A 53 5.52 1.02 -12.55
CA ALA A 53 4.22 1.67 -12.43
C ALA A 53 3.04 0.67 -12.39
N LEU A 54 3.15 -0.45 -13.11
CA LEU A 54 2.15 -1.51 -13.10
C LEU A 54 2.12 -2.25 -11.75
N GLN A 55 3.27 -2.63 -11.20
CA GLN A 55 3.35 -3.34 -9.91
C GLN A 55 2.72 -2.51 -8.79
N LEU A 56 3.01 -1.21 -8.74
CA LEU A 56 2.46 -0.30 -7.74
C LEU A 56 0.92 -0.24 -7.81
N ARG A 57 0.36 -0.07 -9.01
CA ARG A 57 -1.10 0.00 -9.21
C ARG A 57 -1.80 -1.33 -8.97
N MET A 58 -1.20 -2.44 -9.40
CA MET A 58 -1.76 -3.78 -9.14
C MET A 58 -1.81 -4.08 -7.64
N LEU A 59 -0.77 -3.71 -6.89
CA LEU A 59 -0.79 -3.90 -5.44
C LEU A 59 -1.83 -3.00 -4.77
N ALA A 60 -1.95 -1.73 -5.18
CA ALA A 60 -2.99 -0.83 -4.68
C ALA A 60 -4.40 -1.41 -4.88
N HIS A 61 -4.64 -2.01 -6.04
CA HIS A 61 -5.92 -2.64 -6.36
C HIS A 61 -6.18 -3.89 -5.50
N ARG A 62 -5.19 -4.79 -5.37
CA ARG A 62 -5.31 -5.98 -4.51
C ARG A 62 -5.54 -5.63 -3.04
N LEU A 63 -4.84 -4.60 -2.53
CA LEU A 63 -5.08 -4.13 -1.17
C LEU A 63 -6.52 -3.64 -0.98
N LYS A 64 -7.06 -2.91 -1.96
CA LYS A 64 -8.43 -2.40 -1.92
C LYS A 64 -9.46 -3.53 -2.02
N ASP A 65 -9.27 -4.48 -2.91
CA ASP A 65 -10.30 -5.46 -3.25
C ASP A 65 -10.24 -6.70 -2.35
N ASP A 66 -9.04 -7.11 -1.91
CA ASP A 66 -8.85 -8.33 -1.11
C ASP A 66 -8.56 -8.02 0.36
N THR A 67 -7.72 -7.01 0.64
CA THR A 67 -7.23 -6.76 2.01
C THR A 67 -8.16 -5.84 2.80
N TRP A 68 -8.79 -4.86 2.14
CA TRP A 68 -9.72 -3.94 2.80
C TRP A 68 -10.97 -4.64 3.35
N PRO A 69 -11.64 -5.56 2.60
CA PRO A 69 -12.76 -6.31 3.17
C PRO A 69 -12.34 -7.22 4.32
N LEU A 70 -11.12 -7.76 4.28
CA LEU A 70 -10.57 -8.56 5.38
C LEU A 70 -10.34 -7.71 6.63
N LEU A 71 -9.86 -6.47 6.46
CA LEU A 71 -9.74 -5.52 7.57
C LEU A 71 -11.12 -5.16 8.15
N ALA A 72 -12.13 -4.97 7.31
CA ALA A 72 -13.50 -4.69 7.77
C ALA A 72 -14.05 -5.85 8.60
N ALA A 73 -13.92 -7.09 8.12
CA ALA A 73 -14.32 -8.28 8.88
C ALA A 73 -13.53 -8.42 10.20
N LEU A 74 -12.24 -8.09 10.19
CA LEU A 74 -11.40 -8.11 11.39
C LEU A 74 -11.80 -7.02 12.40
N SER A 75 -12.23 -5.84 11.94
CA SER A 75 -12.77 -4.79 12.78
C SER A 75 -14.04 -5.26 13.51
N ASP A 76 -14.95 -5.93 12.80
CA ASP A 76 -16.18 -6.45 13.38
C ASP A 76 -15.90 -7.52 14.45
N ASP A 77 -14.87 -8.35 14.24
CA ASP A 77 -14.44 -9.38 15.19
C ASP A 77 -13.72 -8.82 16.43
N LEU A 78 -12.97 -7.72 16.28
CA LEU A 78 -12.17 -7.11 17.36
C LEU A 78 -12.96 -6.10 18.20
N ASP A 79 -14.05 -5.53 17.66
CA ASP A 79 -14.88 -4.50 18.30
C ASP A 79 -14.06 -3.40 19.01
N ASN A 80 -12.97 -2.98 18.36
CA ASN A 80 -12.02 -2.01 18.90
C ASN A 80 -11.86 -0.83 17.93
N GLU A 81 -12.60 0.24 18.19
CA GLU A 81 -12.66 1.42 17.33
C GLU A 81 -11.29 2.08 17.13
N GLU A 82 -10.50 2.25 18.20
CA GLU A 82 -9.16 2.87 18.11
C GLU A 82 -8.20 2.06 17.23
N TRP A 83 -8.20 0.74 17.40
CA TRP A 83 -7.39 -0.16 16.57
C TRP A 83 -7.85 -0.12 15.11
N THR A 84 -9.17 -0.17 14.88
CA THR A 84 -9.78 -0.15 13.55
C THR A 84 -9.44 1.13 12.81
N GLU A 85 -9.60 2.29 13.45
CA GLU A 85 -9.25 3.58 12.85
C GLU A 85 -7.78 3.65 12.48
N ALA A 86 -6.89 3.24 13.39
CA ALA A 86 -5.46 3.19 13.13
C ALA A 86 -5.15 2.27 11.94
N ALA A 87 -5.69 1.05 11.93
CA ALA A 87 -5.46 0.07 10.87
C ALA A 87 -5.98 0.56 9.50
N ALA A 88 -7.18 1.15 9.48
CA ALA A 88 -7.80 1.71 8.28
C ALA A 88 -6.99 2.89 7.72
N LEU A 89 -6.52 3.81 8.58
CA LEU A 89 -5.66 4.91 8.19
C LEU A 89 -4.34 4.43 7.59
N ARG A 90 -3.71 3.39 8.18
CA ARG A 90 -2.47 2.81 7.64
C ARG A 90 -2.71 2.15 6.28
N LEU A 91 -3.68 1.26 6.19
CA LEU A 91 -3.95 0.52 4.96
C LEU A 91 -4.42 1.45 3.84
N GLY A 92 -5.35 2.37 4.14
CA GLY A 92 -5.87 3.36 3.19
C GLY A 92 -4.77 4.32 2.71
N GLY A 93 -3.91 4.77 3.63
CA GLY A 93 -2.75 5.59 3.30
C GLY A 93 -1.79 4.88 2.35
N ALA A 94 -1.50 3.59 2.58
CA ALA A 94 -0.66 2.80 1.68
C ALA A 94 -1.29 2.60 0.29
N ILE A 95 -2.60 2.34 0.21
CA ILE A 95 -3.33 2.21 -1.06
C ILE A 95 -3.21 3.50 -1.88
N VAL A 96 -3.46 4.66 -1.26
CA VAL A 96 -3.39 5.96 -1.93
C VAL A 96 -1.96 6.25 -2.40
N GLN A 97 -0.96 6.00 -1.56
CA GLN A 97 0.44 6.23 -1.93
C GLN A 97 0.89 5.34 -3.09
N LEU A 98 0.55 4.05 -3.07
CA LEU A 98 0.85 3.13 -4.17
C LEU A 98 0.24 3.61 -5.48
N ARG A 99 -1.02 4.06 -5.45
CA ARG A 99 -1.69 4.59 -6.64
C ARG A 99 -0.98 5.85 -7.17
N LEU A 100 -0.71 6.82 -6.29
CA LEU A 100 -0.04 8.06 -6.68
C LEU A 100 1.36 7.81 -7.23
N ALA A 101 2.13 6.94 -6.57
CA ALA A 101 3.47 6.54 -7.03
C ALA A 101 3.39 5.82 -8.39
N GLY A 102 2.41 4.95 -8.58
CA GLY A 102 2.17 4.26 -9.84
C GLY A 102 1.81 5.21 -10.99
N ASP A 103 0.89 6.15 -10.76
CA ASP A 103 0.46 7.13 -11.77
C ASP A 103 1.61 8.07 -12.18
N GLN A 104 2.42 8.52 -11.20
CA GLN A 104 3.61 9.35 -11.46
C GLN A 104 4.69 8.59 -12.22
N LYS A 105 4.95 7.33 -11.83
CA LYS A 105 5.95 6.50 -12.49
C LYS A 105 5.53 6.16 -13.92
N GLN A 106 4.24 5.93 -14.18
CA GLN A 106 3.73 5.76 -15.54
C GLN A 106 4.01 7.00 -16.40
N GLY A 107 3.78 8.21 -15.88
CA GLY A 107 4.10 9.45 -16.59
C GLY A 107 5.58 9.56 -16.95
N SER A 108 6.47 9.13 -16.04
CA SER A 108 7.93 9.14 -16.23
C SER A 108 8.41 8.06 -17.22
N GLU A 109 7.85 6.85 -17.13
CA GLU A 109 8.11 5.74 -18.04
C GLU A 109 7.66 6.12 -19.47
N CYS A 110 6.45 6.65 -19.66
CA CYS A 110 5.95 7.07 -20.96
C CYS A 110 6.73 8.24 -21.58
N ALA A 111 7.17 9.22 -20.79
CA ALA A 111 7.96 10.35 -21.28
C ALA A 111 9.34 9.91 -21.80
N SER A 112 9.94 8.89 -21.17
CA SER A 112 11.25 8.35 -21.56
C SER A 112 11.19 7.61 -22.91
N TYR A 113 10.07 6.96 -23.23
CA TYR A 113 9.84 6.35 -24.54
C TYR A 113 9.63 7.37 -25.66
N ALA A 114 8.92 8.48 -25.40
CA ALA A 114 8.65 9.50 -26.41
C ALA A 114 9.91 10.24 -26.91
N VAL A 115 10.93 10.39 -26.05
CA VAL A 115 12.22 11.01 -26.40
C VAL A 115 13.13 10.05 -27.20
N SER A 116 12.84 8.74 -27.17
CA SER A 116 13.66 7.72 -27.82
C SER A 116 13.28 7.41 -29.27
N LEU A 117 12.25 8.08 -29.81
CA LEU A 117 11.90 7.98 -31.23
C LEU A 117 12.83 8.90 -32.03
N PRO A 118 13.66 8.39 -32.97
CA PRO A 118 14.32 9.26 -33.93
C PRO A 118 13.23 10.00 -34.70
N SER A 119 13.32 11.33 -34.66
CA SER A 119 12.55 12.17 -35.56
C SER A 119 13.16 12.00 -36.95
N ASP A 120 12.78 10.92 -37.65
CA ASP A 120 13.14 10.78 -39.07
C ASP A 120 12.50 11.96 -39.81
N GLY A 121 13.38 12.76 -40.42
CA GLY A 121 13.05 13.93 -41.22
C GLY A 121 12.64 13.61 -42.65
#